data_AF-A0A970MJS5-F1
#
_entry.id   AF-A0A970MJS5-F1
#
_cell.length_a   1.000
_cell.length_b   1.000
_cell.length_c   1.000
_cell.angle_alpha   90.00
_cell.angle_beta   90.00
_cell.angle_gamma   90.00
#
_symmetry.space_group_name_H-M   'P 1'
#
loop_
_entity.id
_entity.type
_entity.pdbx_description
1 polymer ?
#
loop_
_entity_poly.entity_id
_entity_poly.type
_entity_poly.pdbx_seq_one_letter_code
_entity_poly.pdbx_strand_id
1 'polypeptide(L)' 'MDYSLLSKVGELLKDKRAVEIVEKYVPGITKNPMIALAKGMTLKAILDVPQAKQAGLTEEMLLNVLAEINKK' A
#
# COMPACT_ATOMS: atom_id res chain seq x y z
N MET A 1 4.82 0.79 -15.03
CA MET A 1 3.41 0.57 -14.67
C MET A 1 3.05 1.72 -13.76
N ASP A 2 2.01 2.47 -14.09
CA ASP A 2 1.51 3.50 -13.19
C ASP A 2 0.56 2.84 -12.19
N TYR A 3 0.91 2.89 -10.92
CA TYR A 3 0.04 2.40 -9.85
C TYR A 3 -1.01 3.46 -9.52
N SER A 4 -2.20 3.01 -9.14
CA SER A 4 -3.31 3.87 -8.73
C SER A 4 -4.03 3.30 -7.51
N LEU A 5 -5.00 4.04 -6.95
CA LEU A 5 -5.81 3.55 -5.84
C LEU A 5 -6.59 2.25 -6.16
N LEU A 6 -6.79 1.94 -7.45
CA LEU A 6 -7.43 0.71 -7.91
C LEU A 6 -6.46 -0.45 -8.08
N SER A 7 -5.14 -0.21 -8.02
CA SER A 7 -4.13 -1.26 -8.07
C SER A 7 -4.23 -2.17 -6.84
N LYS A 8 -3.92 -3.45 -7.05
CA LYS A 8 -3.92 -4.41 -5.93
C LYS A 8 -2.67 -4.23 -5.11
N VAL A 9 -2.81 -4.37 -3.80
CA VAL A 9 -1.66 -4.31 -2.88
C VAL A 9 -0.65 -5.41 -3.17
N GLY A 10 -1.13 -6.58 -3.59
CA GLY A 10 -0.27 -7.67 -4.03
C GLY A 10 0.59 -7.34 -5.26
N GLU A 11 0.19 -6.39 -6.11
CA GLU A 11 1.02 -5.93 -7.23
C GLU A 11 2.16 -5.06 -6.74
N LEU A 12 1.89 -4.11 -5.83
CA LEU A 12 2.93 -3.29 -5.20
C LEU A 12 3.93 -4.17 -4.44
N LEU A 13 3.46 -5.20 -3.74
CA LEU A 13 4.33 -6.10 -2.97
C LEU A 13 5.21 -7.01 -3.84
N LYS A 14 4.92 -7.17 -5.13
CA LYS A 14 5.79 -7.88 -6.08
C LYS A 14 6.90 -7.00 -6.61
N ASP A 15 6.76 -5.69 -6.52
CA ASP A 15 7.73 -4.71 -6.97
C ASP A 15 8.61 -4.27 -5.81
N LYS A 16 9.90 -4.64 -5.85
CA LYS A 16 10.86 -4.31 -4.80
C LYS A 16 10.94 -2.80 -4.52
N ARG A 17 10.83 -1.96 -5.56
CA ARG A 17 10.90 -0.50 -5.41
C ARG A 17 9.66 0.02 -4.68
N ALA A 18 8.49 -0.48 -5.06
CA ALA A 18 7.25 -0.13 -4.39
C ALA A 18 7.26 -0.59 -2.93
N VAL A 19 7.78 -1.78 -2.63
CA VAL A 19 7.94 -2.26 -1.25
C VAL A 19 8.84 -1.34 -0.43
N GLU A 20 9.99 -0.92 -0.96
CA GLU A 20 10.90 0.00 -0.26
C GLU A 20 10.21 1.34 0.07
N ILE A 21 9.46 1.90 -0.88
CA ILE A 21 8.71 3.13 -0.66
C ILE A 21 7.63 2.90 0.39
N VAL A 22 6.80 1.87 0.24
CA VAL A 22 5.72 1.58 1.19
C VAL A 22 6.27 1.35 2.61
N GLU A 23 7.40 0.64 2.78
CA GLU A 23 8.04 0.44 4.09
C GLU A 23 8.52 1.76 4.74
N LYS A 24 8.86 2.80 3.96
CA LYS A 24 9.15 4.14 4.52
C LYS A 24 7.92 4.78 5.17
N TYR A 25 6.74 4.59 4.56
CA TYR A 25 5.49 5.18 5.03
C TYR A 25 4.81 4.31 6.09
N VAL A 26 4.86 2.99 5.93
CA VAL A 26 4.24 1.99 6.80
C VAL A 26 5.26 0.91 7.14
N PRO A 27 6.15 1.16 8.13
CA PRO A 27 7.20 0.23 8.49
C PRO A 27 6.62 -1.08 9.04
N GLY A 28 7.15 -2.20 8.55
CA GLY A 28 6.73 -3.54 8.95
C GLY A 28 5.49 -4.07 8.22
N ILE A 29 4.97 -3.36 7.21
CA ILE A 29 3.79 -3.82 6.45
C ILE A 29 4.02 -5.17 5.77
N THR A 30 5.25 -5.44 5.31
CA THR A 30 5.60 -6.70 4.66
C THR A 30 5.61 -7.88 5.62
N LYS A 31 5.81 -7.60 6.92
CA LYS A 31 5.83 -8.59 8.00
C LYS A 31 4.48 -8.72 8.71
N ASN A 32 3.52 -7.85 8.39
CA ASN A 32 2.20 -7.87 9.02
C ASN A 32 1.43 -9.12 8.54
N PRO A 33 0.93 -9.99 9.44
CA PRO A 33 0.15 -11.17 9.05
C PRO A 33 -1.05 -10.86 8.16
N MET A 34 -1.66 -9.68 8.35
CA MET A 34 -2.81 -9.22 7.57
C MET A 34 -2.44 -8.82 6.14
N ILE A 35 -1.15 -8.70 5.81
CA ILE A 35 -0.71 -8.38 4.44
C ILE A 35 -1.13 -9.47 3.46
N ALA A 36 -1.24 -10.73 3.91
CA ALA A 36 -1.73 -11.83 3.10
C ALA A 36 -3.18 -11.62 2.63
N LEU A 37 -4.02 -11.04 3.49
CA LEU A 37 -5.41 -10.68 3.17
C LEU A 37 -5.46 -9.43 2.28
N ALA A 38 -4.68 -8.42 2.64
CA ALA A 38 -4.57 -7.16 1.91
C ALA A 38 -4.09 -7.35 0.46
N LYS A 39 -3.24 -8.35 0.18
CA LYS A 39 -2.72 -8.66 -1.18
C LYS A 39 -3.80 -8.81 -2.24
N GLY A 40 -4.98 -9.33 -1.87
CA GLY A 40 -6.12 -9.50 -2.78
C GLY A 40 -6.96 -8.24 -2.98
N MET A 41 -6.79 -7.23 -2.12
CA MET A 41 -7.57 -6.00 -2.08
C MET A 41 -6.89 -4.89 -2.90
N THR A 42 -7.69 -3.93 -3.34
CA THR A 42 -7.18 -2.68 -3.91
C THR A 42 -6.76 -1.72 -2.81
N LEU A 43 -5.85 -0.79 -3.11
CA LEU A 43 -5.42 0.23 -2.14
C LEU A 43 -6.60 1.04 -1.60
N LYS A 44 -7.58 1.36 -2.46
CA LYS A 44 -8.84 2.01 -2.06
C LYS A 44 -9.65 1.18 -1.07
N ALA A 45 -9.78 -0.12 -1.31
CA ALA A 45 -10.54 -1.00 -0.42
C ALA A 45 -9.87 -1.16 0.96
N ILE A 46 -8.55 -1.05 1.05
CA ILE A 46 -7.84 -1.08 2.33
C ILE A 46 -8.17 0.15 3.18
N LEU A 47 -8.43 1.31 2.56
CA LEU A 47 -8.84 2.49 3.32
C LEU A 47 -10.12 2.24 4.13
N ASP A 48 -11.03 1.38 3.66
CA ASP A 48 -12.25 1.04 4.38
C ASP A 48 -12.04 -0.01 5.49
N VAL A 49 -10.85 -0.62 5.57
CA VAL A 49 -10.52 -1.60 6.62
C VAL A 49 -10.26 -0.86 7.94
N PRO A 50 -11.01 -1.14 9.02
CA PRO A 50 -10.85 -0.44 10.30
C PRO A 50 -9.44 -0.52 10.86
N GLN A 51 -8.78 -1.67 10.72
CA GLN A 51 -7.40 -1.87 11.19
C GLN A 51 -6.40 -1.01 10.43
N ALA A 52 -6.62 -0.77 9.12
CA ALA A 52 -5.76 0.10 8.33
C ALA A 52 -5.92 1.57 8.75
N LYS A 53 -7.16 2.02 8.99
CA LYS A 53 -7.43 3.35 9.56
C LYS A 53 -6.79 3.52 10.94
N GLN A 54 -6.90 2.49 11.80
CA GLN A 54 -6.27 2.48 13.12
C GLN A 54 -4.73 2.50 13.05
N ALA A 55 -4.15 1.90 12.02
CA ALA A 55 -2.72 1.98 11.73
C ALA A 55 -2.29 3.36 11.17
N GLY A 56 -3.23 4.30 10.99
CA GLY A 56 -2.96 5.63 10.45
C GLY A 56 -2.90 5.68 8.93
N LEU A 57 -3.37 4.65 8.22
CA LEU A 57 -3.45 4.68 6.77
C LEU A 57 -4.54 5.66 6.31
N THR A 58 -4.15 6.63 5.50
CA THR A 58 -5.05 7.63 4.90
C THR A 58 -4.96 7.63 3.39
N GLU A 59 -6.00 8.16 2.73
CA GLU A 59 -6.01 8.30 1.28
C GLU A 59 -4.84 9.18 0.80
N GLU A 60 -4.57 10.27 1.50
CA GLU A 60 -3.45 11.17 1.22
C GLU A 60 -2.10 10.44 1.28
N MET A 61 -1.88 9.59 2.29
CA MET A 61 -0.67 8.80 2.41
C MET A 61 -0.50 7.85 1.21
N LEU A 62 -1.59 7.18 0.80
CA LEU A 62 -1.56 6.31 -0.38
C LEU A 62 -1.27 7.10 -1.66
N LEU A 63 -1.85 8.28 -1.83
CA LEU A 63 -1.57 9.14 -2.99
C LEU A 63 -0.10 9.57 -3.03
N ASN A 64 0.49 9.92 -1.88
CA ASN A 64 1.91 10.26 -1.78
C ASN A 64 2.81 9.07 -2.12
N VAL A 65 2.51 7.89 -1.59
CA VAL A 65 3.20 6.63 -1.92
C VAL A 65 3.13 6.36 -3.42
N LEU A 66 1.93 6.42 -4.02
CA LEU A 66 1.72 6.19 -5.45
C LEU A 66 2.47 7.20 -6.31
N ALA A 67 2.48 8.47 -5.90
CA ALA A 67 3.23 9.52 -6.59
C ALA A 67 4.75 9.28 -6.51
N GLU A 68 5.28 8.80 -5.40
CA GLU A 68 6.71 8.44 -5.29
C GLU A 68 7.05 7.21 -6.13
N ILE A 69 6.22 6.17 -6.11
CA ILE A 69 6.43 4.96 -6.91
C ILE A 69 6.40 5.29 -8.42
N ASN A 70 5.48 6.13 -8.85
CA ASN A 70 5.32 6.49 -10.26
C ASN A 70 6.39 7.48 -10.76
N LYS A 71 7.17 8.12 -9.87
CA LYS A 71 8.21 9.09 -10.25
C LYS A 71 9.47 8.50 -10.92
N LYS A 72 9.55 7.16 -11.03
CA LYS A 72 10.60 6.34 -11.67
C LYS A 72 12.00 6.37 -11.04
#